data_AF-A0A9X5HES9-F1
#
_entry.id   AF-A0A9X5HES9-F1
#
_cell.length_a   1.000
_cell.length_b   1.000
_cell.length_c   1.000
_cell.angle_alpha   90.00
_cell.angle_beta   90.00
_cell.angle_gamma   90.00
#
_symmetry.space_group_name_H-M   'P 1'
#
loop_
_entity.id
_entity.type
_entity.pdbx_description
1 polymer ?
#
loop_
_entity_poly.entity_id
_entity_poly.type
_entity_poly.pdbx_seq_one_letter_code
_entity_poly.pdbx_strand_id
1 'polypeptide(L)'
;MQWMTARQAEQLACCAAVFEPGDPARTGRIAFWHPDGGTPPLTPGGEPGEADLVVPDGDGYTVRTVPVVRLTPAGALPALLHARRATATPPA
;
A
#
# COMPACT_ATOMS: atom_id res chain seq x y z
N MET A 1 16.22 14.26 4.09
CA MET A 1 14.93 13.55 3.95
C MET A 1 14.81 13.16 2.49
N GLN A 2 14.83 11.86 2.19
CA GLN A 2 14.59 11.40 0.81
C GLN A 2 13.08 11.32 0.61
N TRP A 3 12.60 11.99 -0.43
CA TRP A 3 11.18 12.05 -0.75
C TRP A 3 10.86 11.09 -1.89
N MET A 4 9.65 10.52 -1.85
CA MET A 4 9.14 9.71 -2.95
C MET A 4 8.93 10.58 -4.19
N THR A 5 9.46 10.15 -5.34
CA THR A 5 9.20 10.82 -6.62
C THR A 5 7.76 10.58 -7.10
N ALA A 6 7.26 11.40 -8.03
CA ALA A 6 5.93 11.22 -8.60
C ALA A 6 5.77 9.83 -9.26
N ARG A 7 6.76 9.37 -10.03
CA ARG A 7 6.75 8.04 -10.65
C ARG A 7 6.68 6.91 -9.61
N GLN A 8 7.42 7.01 -8.51
CA GLN A 8 7.35 6.03 -7.42
C GLN A 8 5.98 6.06 -6.73
N ALA A 9 5.41 7.25 -6.54
CA ALA A 9 4.07 7.40 -5.99
C ALA A 9 3.00 6.78 -6.90
N GLU A 10 3.11 6.97 -8.23
CA GLU A 10 2.22 6.36 -9.23
C GLU A 10 2.32 4.83 -9.22
N GLN A 11 3.53 4.28 -9.12
CA GLN A 11 3.73 2.83 -9.06
C GLN A 11 3.09 2.22 -7.79
N LEU A 12 3.25 2.85 -6.63
CA LEU A 12 2.58 2.43 -5.39
C LEU A 12 1.07 2.68 -5.43
N ALA A 13 0.59 3.70 -6.14
CA ALA A 13 -0.83 3.99 -6.29
C ALA A 13 -1.61 2.87 -7.01
N CYS A 14 -0.92 2.04 -7.80
CA CYS A 14 -1.49 0.84 -8.43
C CYS A 14 -1.56 -0.37 -7.49
N CYS A 15 -0.98 -0.29 -6.28
CA CYS A 15 -1.05 -1.35 -5.27
C CYS A 15 -2.29 -1.16 -4.39
N ALA A 16 -2.81 -2.25 -3.83
CA ALA A 16 -3.76 -2.19 -2.73
C ALA A 16 -3.03 -1.77 -1.44
N ALA A 17 -3.74 -1.16 -0.49
CA ALA A 17 -3.16 -0.68 0.76
C ALA A 17 -4.03 -1.06 1.96
N VAL A 18 -3.40 -1.46 3.06
CA VAL A 18 -4.06 -1.74 4.35
C VAL A 18 -3.35 -0.95 5.45
N PHE A 19 -4.11 -0.49 6.46
CA PHE A 19 -3.54 0.10 7.65
C PHE A 19 -3.26 -0.99 8.69
N GLU A 20 -2.00 -1.09 9.12
CA GLU A 20 -1.55 -1.94 10.20
C GLU A 20 -1.47 -1.09 11.48
N PRO A 21 -2.28 -1.38 12.51
CA PRO A 21 -2.20 -0.67 13.79
C PRO A 21 -0.85 -0.96 14.46
N GLY A 22 -0.23 0.08 14.99
CA GLY A 22 1.00 -0.04 15.77
C GLY A 22 0.73 0.09 17.26
N ASP A 23 1.66 -0.42 18.07
CA ASP A 23 1.74 -0.13 19.50
C ASP A 23 3.06 0.59 19.79
N PRO A 24 3.05 1.85 20.25
CA PRO A 24 1.88 2.71 20.50
C PRO A 24 1.19 3.18 19.22
N ALA A 25 -0.10 3.50 19.25
CA ALA A 25 -0.95 3.81 18.07
C ALA A 25 -0.31 4.65 16.94
N ARG A 26 0.53 5.64 17.28
CA ARG A 26 1.27 6.49 16.33
C ARG A 26 2.34 5.76 15.49
N THR A 27 2.68 4.51 15.83
CA THR A 27 3.65 3.68 15.10
C THR A 27 3.02 2.85 14.00
N GLY A 28 1.70 2.98 13.77
CA GLY A 28 1.01 2.30 12.68
C GLY A 28 1.67 2.51 11.31
N ARG A 29 1.39 1.59 10.40
CA ARG A 29 1.98 1.52 9.06
C ARG A 29 0.90 1.37 8.00
N ILE A 30 1.23 1.78 6.78
CA ILE A 30 0.46 1.47 5.59
C ILE A 30 1.24 0.40 4.83
N ALA A 31 0.66 -0.78 4.71
CA ALA A 31 1.22 -1.89 3.94
C ALA A 31 0.63 -1.88 2.54
N PHE A 32 1.47 -1.60 1.54
CA PHE A 32 1.11 -1.74 0.13
C PHE A 32 1.37 -3.16 -0.33
N TRP A 33 0.48 -3.73 -1.14
CA TRP A 33 0.55 -5.11 -1.63
C TRP A 33 -0.15 -5.24 -3.01
N HIS A 34 0.20 -6.26 -3.79
CA HIS A 34 -0.50 -6.55 -5.05
C HIS A 34 -1.53 -7.67 -4.85
N PRO A 35 -2.82 -7.45 -5.21
CA PRO A 35 -3.86 -8.48 -5.22
C PRO A 35 -3.46 -9.78 -5.93
N ASP A 36 -2.73 -9.63 -7.03
CA ASP A 36 -2.25 -10.72 -7.88
C ASP A 36 -1.00 -11.44 -7.32
N GLY A 37 -0.45 -10.98 -6.18
CA GLY A 37 0.69 -11.62 -5.49
C GLY A 37 2.08 -11.15 -5.93
N GLY A 38 2.19 -10.09 -6.74
CA GLY A 38 3.47 -9.48 -7.08
C GLY A 38 4.12 -8.72 -5.93
N THR A 39 5.44 -8.49 -6.01
CA THR A 39 6.17 -7.66 -5.04
C THR A 39 5.98 -6.17 -5.33
N PRO A 40 5.47 -5.37 -4.36
CA PRO A 40 5.33 -3.94 -4.54
C PRO A 40 6.69 -3.25 -4.75
N PRO A 41 6.73 -2.13 -5.48
CA PRO A 41 7.95 -1.38 -5.71
C PRO A 41 8.53 -0.83 -4.39
N LEU A 42 9.84 -0.96 -4.21
CA LEU A 42 10.55 -0.37 -3.07
C LEU A 42 10.72 1.14 -3.28
N THR A 43 10.37 1.92 -2.25
CA THR A 43 10.45 3.39 -2.27
C THR A 43 11.24 3.92 -1.08
N PRO A 44 11.72 5.18 -1.10
CA PRO A 44 12.42 5.76 0.04
C PRO A 44 11.61 5.65 1.34
N GLY A 45 12.22 5.09 2.38
CA GLY A 45 11.58 4.86 3.69
C GLY A 45 10.58 3.71 3.73
N GLY A 46 10.48 2.92 2.65
CA GLY A 46 9.66 1.72 2.59
C GLY A 46 10.39 0.52 3.18
N GLU A 47 9.73 -0.20 4.08
CA GLU A 47 10.25 -1.42 4.70
C GLU A 47 9.59 -2.64 4.03
N PRO A 48 10.35 -3.46 3.28
CA PRO A 48 9.81 -4.68 2.69
C PRO A 48 9.52 -5.74 3.76
N GLY A 49 8.56 -6.61 3.50
CA GLY A 49 8.29 -7.78 4.33
C GLY A 49 7.09 -8.55 3.82
N GLU A 50 6.45 -9.33 4.69
CA GLU A 50 5.24 -10.08 4.37
C GLU A 50 4.11 -9.71 5.33
N ALA A 51 2.87 -9.88 4.89
CA ALA A 51 1.68 -9.71 5.71
C ALA A 51 0.65 -10.81 5.40
N ASP A 52 -0.04 -11.28 6.44
CA ASP A 52 -1.18 -12.17 6.28
C ASP A 52 -2.45 -11.34 6.06
N LEU A 53 -3.03 -11.45 4.87
CA LEU A 53 -4.22 -10.70 4.49
C LEU A 53 -5.38 -11.63 4.22
N VAL A 54 -6.55 -11.25 4.73
CA VAL A 54 -7.82 -11.89 4.36
C VAL A 54 -8.24 -11.33 3.00
N VAL A 55 -8.30 -12.20 2.00
CA VAL A 55 -8.71 -11.84 0.63
C VAL A 55 -9.91 -12.66 0.18
N PRO A 56 -10.72 -12.16 -0.76
CA PRO A 56 -11.78 -12.96 -1.38
C PRO A 56 -11.23 -14.20 -2.09
N ASP A 57 -11.91 -15.32 -1.94
CA ASP A 57 -11.61 -16.59 -2.61
C ASP A 57 -12.92 -17.33 -2.95
N GLY A 58 -13.30 -17.31 -4.22
CA GLY A 58 -14.62 -17.77 -4.67
C GLY A 58 -15.77 -17.06 -3.94
N ASP A 59 -16.66 -17.84 -3.32
CA ASP A 59 -17.78 -17.35 -2.52
C ASP A 59 -17.40 -17.08 -1.04
N GLY A 60 -16.12 -17.17 -0.69
CA GLY A 60 -15.62 -17.03 0.68
C GLY A 60 -14.39 -16.14 0.81
N TYR A 61 -13.64 -16.37 1.89
CA TYR A 61 -12.40 -15.66 2.19
C TYR A 61 -11.32 -16.63 2.63
N THR A 62 -10.07 -16.31 2.29
CA THR A 62 -8.90 -17.06 2.72
C THR A 62 -7.80 -16.12 3.21
N VAL A 63 -6.90 -16.64 4.04
CA VAL A 63 -5.71 -15.89 4.49
C VAL A 63 -4.56 -16.20 3.53
N ARG A 64 -3.97 -15.16 2.94
CA ARG A 64 -2.75 -15.27 2.12
C ARG A 64 -1.64 -14.45 2.72
N THR A 65 -0.48 -15.08 2.88
CA THR A 65 0.78 -14.37 3.12
C THR A 65 1.22 -13.74 1.80
N VAL A 66 1.36 -12.41 1.78
CA VAL A 66 1.73 -11.66 0.57
C VAL A 66 2.93 -10.75 0.83
N PRO A 67 3.78 -10.50 -0.18
CA PRO A 67 4.82 -9.48 -0.09
C PRO A 67 4.20 -8.09 0.07
N VAL A 68 4.77 -7.29 0.97
CA VAL A 68 4.34 -5.92 1.23
C VAL A 68 5.52 -4.96 1.32
N VAL A 69 5.24 -3.68 1.05
CA VAL A 69 6.14 -2.57 1.39
C VAL A 69 5.40 -1.67 2.38
N ARG A 70 6.00 -1.46 3.56
CA ARG A 70 5.40 -0.69 4.65
C ARG A 70 5.96 0.72 4.70
N LEU A 71 5.07 1.69 4.76
CA LEU A 71 5.41 3.10 4.96
C LEU A 71 4.76 3.63 6.24
N THR A 72 5.34 4.68 6.80
CA THR A 72 4.60 5.50 7.77
C THR A 72 3.40 6.14 7.07
N PRO A 73 2.32 6.51 7.80
CA PRO A 73 1.19 7.21 7.20
C PRO A 73 1.60 8.46 6.42
N ALA A 74 2.56 9.24 6.95
CA ALA A 74 3.09 10.41 6.28
C ALA A 74 3.84 10.06 4.97
N GLY A 75 4.64 8.98 4.96
CA GLY A 75 5.36 8.52 3.77
C GLY A 75 4.44 7.97 2.67
N ALA A 76 3.27 7.43 3.05
CA ALA A 76 2.28 6.88 2.13
C ALA A 76 1.42 7.93 1.42
N LEU A 77 1.31 9.15 1.96
CA LEU A 77 0.42 10.20 1.46
C LEU A 77 0.56 10.46 -0.05
N PRO A 78 1.77 10.58 -0.65
CA PRO A 78 1.86 10.86 -2.07
C PRO A 78 1.22 9.75 -2.92
N ALA A 79 1.42 8.47 -2.58
CA ALA A 79 0.82 7.34 -3.29
C ALA A 79 -0.72 7.32 -3.13
N LEU A 80 -1.22 7.49 -1.92
CA LEU A 80 -2.68 7.51 -1.64
C LEU A 80 -3.38 8.66 -2.36
N LEU A 81 -2.76 9.84 -2.43
CA LEU A 81 -3.29 10.98 -3.17
C LEU A 81 -3.29 10.73 -4.69
N HIS A 82 -2.28 10.04 -5.24
CA HIS A 82 -2.27 9.66 -6.66
C HIS A 82 -3.34 8.61 -6.96
N ALA A 83 -3.50 7.60 -6.11
CA ALA A 83 -4.57 6.60 -6.24
C ALA A 83 -5.95 7.27 -6.27
N ARG A 84 -6.21 8.21 -5.34
CA ARG A 84 -7.47 8.96 -5.29
C ARG A 84 -7.77 9.72 -6.60
N ARG A 85 -6.74 10.27 -7.26
CA ARG A 85 -6.87 10.97 -8.54
C ARG A 85 -7.14 10.00 -9.69
N ALA A 86 -6.53 8.82 -9.69
CA ALA A 86 -6.79 7.79 -10.70
C ALA A 86 -8.22 7.21 -10.59
N THR A 87 -8.75 7.08 -9.38
CA THR A 87 -10.14 6.62 -9.15
C THR A 87 -11.18 7.74 -9.33
N ALA A 88 -10.77 9.01 -9.25
CA ALA A 88 -11.65 10.13 -9.53
C ALA A 88 -11.90 10.20 -11.05
N THR A 89 -13.01 9.62 -11.50
CA THR A 89 -13.53 9.93 -12.85
C THR A 89 -13.71 11.46 -12.94
N PRO A 90 -13.01 12.16 -13.86
CA PRO A 90 -13.19 13.60 -13.99
C PRO A 90 -14.65 13.89 -14.37
N PRO A 91 -15.29 14.93 -13.81
CA PRO A 91 -16.64 15.31 -14.22
C PRO A 91 -16.62 15.73 -15.69
N ALA A 92 -17.63 15.25 -16.44
CA ALA A 92 -17.91 15.66 -17.81
C ALA A 92 -18.38 17.12 -17.89
#